data_AF-C2XUG3-F1
#
_entry.id   AF-C2XUG3-F1
#
_cell.length_a   1.000
_cell.length_b   1.000
_cell.length_c   1.000
_cell.angle_alpha   90.00
_cell.angle_beta   90.00
_cell.angle_gamma   90.00
#
_symmetry.space_group_name_H-M   'P 1'
#
loop_
_entity.id
_entity.type
_entity.pdbx_description
1 polymer ?
#
loop_
_entity_poly.entity_id
_entity_poly.type
_entity_poly.pdbx_seq_one_letter_code
_entity_poly.pdbx_strand_id
1 'polypeptide(L)'
;MQFKEYMNQTFPGATLVPYIYFQWETHLHFDFGKDKYQNVEGTDDLNMEYFSQLYTCNKYLFEDIFSKEDTVFLVTNVYRFKQENIKNPQKINVYNRFIKKRDLKFHIRQETLPFLFEDEEADLYCTSQFSLKCLAEDIKYEPLIEAANHEDFPDLRPRLG
;
A
#
# COMPACT_ATOMS: atom_id res chain seq x y z
N MET A 1 -16.89 11.92 -7.25
CA MET A 1 -15.60 12.49 -6.79
C MET A 1 -14.47 11.56 -7.18
N GLN A 2 -13.52 12.09 -7.94
CA GLN A 2 -12.29 11.42 -8.33
C GLN A 2 -11.29 11.43 -7.17
N PHE A 3 -10.28 10.55 -7.19
CA PHE A 3 -9.29 10.46 -6.12
C PHE A 3 -8.59 11.80 -5.84
N LYS A 4 -8.10 12.48 -6.88
CA LYS A 4 -7.42 13.79 -6.76
C LYS A 4 -8.31 14.88 -6.16
N GLU A 5 -9.58 14.92 -6.55
CA GLU A 5 -10.56 15.86 -5.97
C GLU A 5 -10.77 15.58 -4.48
N TYR A 6 -10.91 14.31 -4.10
CA TYR A 6 -11.08 13.89 -2.71
C TYR A 6 -9.88 14.28 -1.85
N MET A 7 -8.66 14.02 -2.33
CA MET A 7 -7.44 14.39 -1.61
C MET A 7 -7.33 15.92 -1.44
N ASN A 8 -7.56 16.69 -2.51
CA ASN A 8 -7.46 18.15 -2.43
C ASN A 8 -8.50 18.77 -1.49
N GLN A 9 -9.69 18.18 -1.38
CA GLN A 9 -10.77 18.69 -0.52
C GLN A 9 -10.62 18.25 0.94
N THR A 10 -10.23 16.99 1.16
CA THR A 10 -10.23 16.36 2.50
C THR A 10 -8.87 16.45 3.18
N PHE A 11 -7.79 16.35 2.40
CA PHE A 11 -6.42 16.35 2.86
C PHE A 11 -5.55 17.32 2.04
N PRO A 12 -5.88 18.63 2.02
CA PRO A 12 -5.14 19.62 1.22
C PRO A 12 -3.65 19.61 1.55
N GLY A 13 -2.81 19.48 0.51
CA GLY A 13 -1.36 19.43 0.64
C GLY A 13 -0.77 18.06 1.00
N ALA A 14 -1.60 17.07 1.35
CA ALA A 14 -1.12 15.73 1.67
C ALA A 14 -0.68 14.98 0.42
N THR A 15 0.48 14.34 0.50
CA THR A 15 0.98 13.43 -0.53
C THR A 15 1.05 12.01 0.04
N LEU A 16 0.46 11.04 -0.67
CA LEU A 16 0.53 9.64 -0.26
C LEU A 16 1.93 9.07 -0.52
N VAL A 17 2.85 9.25 0.42
CA VAL A 17 4.21 8.66 0.43
C VAL A 17 4.42 7.88 1.73
N PRO A 18 5.45 7.02 1.81
CA PRO A 18 5.92 6.52 3.10
C PRO A 18 6.06 7.67 4.11
N TYR A 19 5.80 7.37 5.38
CA TYR A 19 5.83 8.37 6.46
C TYR A 19 4.78 9.49 6.34
N ILE A 20 3.66 9.22 5.66
CA ILE A 20 2.54 10.17 5.50
C ILE A 20 2.07 10.84 6.80
N TYR A 21 2.14 10.13 7.93
CA TYR A 21 1.65 10.62 9.21
C TYR A 21 2.41 11.85 9.72
N PHE A 22 3.67 12.08 9.30
CA PHE A 22 4.41 13.30 9.65
C PHE A 22 3.95 14.55 8.91
N GLN A 23 3.17 14.41 7.84
CA GLN A 23 2.70 15.56 7.05
C GLN A 23 1.56 16.31 7.73
N TRP A 24 0.99 15.76 8.80
CA TRP A 24 -0.21 16.29 9.47
C TRP A 24 -0.05 16.36 10.99
N GLU A 25 -0.52 17.45 11.58
CA GLU A 25 -0.46 17.68 13.03
C GLU A 25 -1.26 16.62 13.80
N THR A 26 -2.45 16.29 13.31
CA THR A 26 -3.30 15.25 13.91
C THR A 26 -3.10 13.93 13.16
N HIS A 27 -2.39 13.00 13.78
CA HIS A 27 -2.17 11.65 13.25
C HIS A 27 -2.19 10.59 14.36
N LEU A 28 -2.45 9.35 13.96
CA LEU A 28 -2.33 8.17 14.81
C LEU A 28 -1.29 7.24 14.19
N HIS A 29 -0.30 6.84 14.97
CA HIS A 29 0.73 5.89 14.56
C HIS A 29 0.66 4.66 15.45
N PHE A 30 0.58 3.48 14.85
CA PHE A 30 0.56 2.20 15.55
C PHE A 30 1.85 1.44 15.25
N ASP A 31 2.53 1.03 16.32
CA ASP A 31 3.67 0.12 16.26
C ASP A 31 3.23 -1.26 16.79
N PHE A 32 3.02 -2.18 15.86
CA PHE A 32 2.45 -3.51 16.12
C PHE A 32 3.49 -4.57 16.49
N GLY A 33 4.77 -4.21 16.49
CA GLY A 33 5.89 -5.12 16.71
C GLY A 33 6.74 -4.75 17.92
N LYS A 34 6.23 -3.91 18.83
CA LYS A 34 6.99 -3.39 19.96
C LYS A 34 7.72 -4.52 20.71
N ASP A 35 9.01 -4.33 20.93
CA ASP A 35 9.92 -5.25 21.62
C ASP A 35 10.14 -6.60 20.89
N LYS A 36 9.74 -6.72 19.62
CA LYS A 36 10.00 -7.86 18.75
C LYS A 36 10.66 -7.41 17.44
N TYR A 37 11.50 -8.27 16.89
CA TYR A 37 12.17 -8.03 15.62
C TYR A 37 11.71 -9.03 14.57
N GLN A 38 11.84 -8.64 13.29
CA GLN A 38 11.52 -9.49 12.14
C GLN A 38 12.39 -10.76 12.04
N ASN A 39 13.56 -10.76 12.68
CA ASN A 39 14.46 -11.91 12.78
C ASN A 39 14.50 -12.43 14.23
N VAL A 40 14.74 -13.72 14.39
CA VAL A 40 15.01 -14.33 15.70
C VAL A 40 16.39 -13.90 16.17
N GLU A 41 16.49 -13.48 17.44
CA GLU A 41 17.72 -12.94 18.02
C GLU A 41 18.91 -13.89 17.83
N GLY A 42 20.00 -13.35 17.24
CA GLY A 42 21.22 -14.11 16.98
C GLY A 42 21.17 -15.04 15.76
N THR A 43 20.14 -14.94 14.92
CA THR A 43 19.98 -15.76 13.71
C THR A 43 19.49 -14.94 12.52
N ASP A 44 19.64 -15.49 11.31
CA ASP A 44 19.03 -14.94 10.10
C ASP A 44 17.59 -15.44 9.88
N ASP A 45 17.07 -16.30 10.78
CA ASP A 45 15.74 -16.88 10.65
C ASP A 45 14.65 -15.82 10.89
N LEU A 46 13.56 -15.92 10.14
CA LEU A 46 12.41 -15.03 10.29
C LEU A 46 11.64 -15.36 11.56
N ASN A 47 11.30 -14.31 12.32
CA ASN A 47 10.47 -14.42 13.50
C ASN A 47 8.99 -14.48 13.11
N MET A 48 8.47 -15.69 12.89
CA MET A 48 7.07 -15.87 12.50
C MET A 48 6.06 -15.43 13.58
N GLU A 49 6.49 -15.33 14.85
CA GLU A 49 5.63 -14.79 15.92
C GLU A 49 5.41 -13.28 15.73
N TYR A 50 6.48 -12.53 15.40
CA TYR A 50 6.39 -11.11 15.04
C TYR A 50 5.42 -10.89 13.88
N PHE A 51 5.58 -11.66 12.79
CA PHE A 51 4.72 -11.56 11.62
C PHE A 51 3.25 -11.94 11.92
N SER A 52 3.02 -13.00 12.69
CA SER A 52 1.65 -13.40 13.08
C SER A 52 0.95 -12.30 13.90
N GLN A 53 1.68 -11.63 14.80
CA GLN A 53 1.17 -10.49 15.54
C GLN A 53 0.86 -9.31 14.61
N LEU A 54 1.77 -8.98 13.68
CA LEU A 54 1.54 -7.93 12.68
C LEU A 54 0.26 -8.16 11.86
N TYR A 55 0.04 -9.37 11.35
CA TYR A 55 -1.15 -9.67 10.55
C TYR A 55 -2.42 -9.53 11.39
N THR A 56 -2.39 -10.05 12.62
CA THR A 56 -3.53 -10.01 13.54
C THR A 56 -3.90 -8.57 13.90
N CYS A 57 -2.91 -7.75 14.27
CA CYS A 57 -3.16 -6.35 14.62
C CYS A 57 -3.64 -5.52 13.43
N ASN A 58 -3.00 -5.66 12.26
CA ASN A 58 -3.44 -4.94 11.06
C ASN A 58 -4.85 -5.37 10.60
N LYS A 59 -5.20 -6.65 10.75
CA LYS A 59 -6.55 -7.15 10.47
C LYS A 59 -7.58 -6.45 11.34
N TYR A 60 -7.39 -6.47 12.66
CA TYR A 60 -8.36 -5.86 13.57
C TYR A 60 -8.43 -4.34 13.38
N LEU A 61 -7.29 -3.67 13.15
CA LEU A 61 -7.29 -2.24 12.84
C LEU A 61 -8.11 -1.94 11.58
N PHE A 62 -7.96 -2.74 10.52
CA PHE A 62 -8.75 -2.55 9.29
C PHE A 62 -10.25 -2.71 9.56
N GLU A 63 -10.65 -3.74 10.32
CA GLU A 63 -12.04 -4.03 10.67
C GLU A 63 -12.66 -3.00 11.64
N ASP A 64 -11.84 -2.36 12.49
CA ASP A 64 -12.28 -1.29 13.39
C ASP A 64 -12.42 0.06 12.66
N ILE A 65 -11.61 0.32 11.64
CA ILE A 65 -11.65 1.57 10.85
C ILE A 65 -12.73 1.52 9.77
N PHE A 66 -12.89 0.38 9.09
CA PHE A 66 -13.76 0.25 7.93
C PHE A 66 -14.91 -0.74 8.13
N SER A 67 -16.13 -0.27 7.93
CA SER A 67 -17.28 -1.13 7.69
C SER A 67 -17.22 -1.72 6.28
N LYS A 68 -17.89 -2.86 6.06
CA LYS A 68 -17.90 -3.55 4.75
C LYS A 68 -18.44 -2.68 3.63
N GLU A 69 -19.44 -1.86 3.95
CA GLU A 69 -20.16 -0.97 3.04
C GLU A 69 -19.45 0.37 2.83
N ASP A 70 -18.33 0.63 3.53
CA ASP A 70 -17.59 1.86 3.37
C ASP A 70 -17.00 1.96 1.98
N THR A 71 -17.16 3.13 1.37
CA THR A 71 -16.53 3.44 0.10
C THR A 71 -15.13 3.96 0.34
N VAL A 72 -14.13 3.22 -0.15
CA VAL A 72 -12.71 3.50 0.07
C VAL A 72 -11.97 3.75 -1.24
N PHE A 73 -10.81 4.38 -1.15
CA PHE A 73 -9.83 4.40 -2.23
C PHE A 73 -8.67 3.46 -1.88
N LEU A 74 -8.47 2.41 -2.67
CA LEU A 74 -7.22 1.65 -2.65
C LEU A 74 -6.24 2.34 -3.59
N VAL A 75 -5.10 2.77 -3.05
CA VAL A 75 -4.06 3.50 -3.79
C VAL A 75 -2.74 2.75 -3.69
N THR A 76 -2.05 2.61 -4.81
CA THR A 76 -0.73 1.98 -4.88
C THR A 76 0.23 2.84 -5.67
N ASN A 77 1.39 3.14 -5.09
CA ASN A 77 2.48 3.81 -5.78
C ASN A 77 3.47 2.80 -6.33
N VAL A 78 3.92 3.02 -7.56
CA VAL A 78 4.99 2.25 -8.17
C VAL A 78 6.08 3.20 -8.65
N TYR A 79 7.25 3.10 -8.04
CA TYR A 79 8.43 3.86 -8.40
C TYR A 79 9.15 3.19 -9.57
N ARG A 80 9.55 3.97 -10.58
CA ARG A 80 10.15 3.47 -11.83
C ARG A 80 11.17 4.44 -12.39
N PHE A 81 12.14 3.91 -13.13
CA PHE A 81 13.09 4.73 -13.87
C PHE A 81 12.42 5.33 -15.12
N LYS A 82 12.65 6.61 -15.42
CA LYS A 82 12.00 7.32 -16.53
C LYS A 82 12.38 6.77 -17.91
N GLN A 83 13.59 6.25 -18.07
CA GLN A 83 14.09 5.75 -19.37
C GLN A 83 13.66 4.31 -19.68
N GLU A 84 13.05 3.62 -18.72
CA GLU A 84 12.50 2.28 -18.95
C GLU A 84 11.23 2.39 -19.81
N ASN A 85 11.37 2.13 -21.13
CA ASN A 85 10.27 1.92 -22.08
C ASN A 85 9.52 0.60 -21.81
N ILE A 86 9.16 0.35 -20.56
CA ILE A 86 8.53 -0.90 -20.17
C ILE A 86 7.03 -0.76 -20.38
N LYS A 87 6.58 -1.24 -21.54
CA LYS A 87 5.18 -1.67 -21.75
C LYS A 87 4.89 -2.90 -20.86
N ASN A 88 4.82 -2.77 -19.52
CA ASN A 88 4.45 -3.93 -18.67
C ASN A 88 3.10 -3.77 -17.97
N PRO A 89 2.11 -4.64 -18.32
CA PRO A 89 0.88 -4.88 -17.57
C PRO A 89 1.09 -5.49 -16.16
N GLN A 90 2.33 -5.85 -15.79
CA GLN A 90 2.65 -6.65 -14.59
C GLN A 90 2.22 -6.00 -13.27
N LYS A 91 2.03 -4.68 -13.21
CA LYS A 91 1.79 -3.96 -11.95
C LYS A 91 0.31 -3.59 -11.71
N ILE A 92 -0.60 -4.16 -12.51
CA ILE A 92 -2.04 -4.31 -12.23
C ILE A 92 -2.27 -5.54 -11.30
N ASN A 93 -1.21 -6.30 -10.98
CA ASN A 93 -1.31 -7.55 -10.22
C ASN A 93 -1.90 -7.39 -8.81
N VAL A 94 -1.61 -6.29 -8.12
CA VAL A 94 -2.24 -5.99 -6.81
C VAL A 94 -3.77 -6.00 -6.97
N TYR A 95 -4.29 -5.22 -7.92
CA TYR A 95 -5.74 -5.17 -8.15
C TYR A 95 -6.27 -6.50 -8.70
N ASN A 96 -5.51 -7.21 -9.54
CA ASN A 96 -5.93 -8.51 -10.05
C ASN A 96 -6.06 -9.58 -8.97
N ARG A 97 -5.17 -9.57 -7.99
CA ARG A 97 -5.05 -10.58 -6.94
C ARG A 97 -5.98 -10.29 -5.78
N PHE A 98 -6.05 -9.03 -5.38
CA PHE A 98 -6.66 -8.61 -4.12
C PHE A 98 -8.02 -7.92 -4.28
N ILE A 99 -8.50 -7.63 -5.49
CA ILE A 99 -9.89 -7.19 -5.70
C ILE A 99 -10.78 -8.38 -6.08
N LYS A 100 -11.90 -8.53 -5.37
CA LYS A 100 -12.86 -9.63 -5.53
C LYS A 100 -13.64 -9.52 -6.85
N LYS A 101 -14.17 -8.35 -7.16
CA LYS A 101 -14.99 -8.09 -8.36
C LYS A 101 -14.10 -7.75 -9.56
N ARG A 102 -14.19 -8.54 -10.64
CA ARG A 102 -13.35 -8.36 -11.83
C ARG A 102 -13.67 -7.06 -12.58
N ASP A 103 -14.93 -6.64 -12.59
CA ASP A 103 -15.36 -5.46 -13.36
C ASP A 103 -14.86 -4.14 -12.76
N LEU A 104 -14.50 -4.13 -11.48
CA LEU A 104 -13.88 -2.96 -10.83
C LEU A 104 -12.53 -2.61 -11.45
N LYS A 105 -11.86 -3.55 -12.12
CA LYS A 105 -10.56 -3.31 -12.76
C LYS A 105 -10.64 -2.28 -13.88
N PHE A 106 -11.78 -2.16 -14.56
CA PHE A 106 -12.00 -1.14 -15.60
C PHE A 106 -12.14 0.28 -15.02
N HIS A 107 -12.25 0.40 -13.69
CA HIS A 107 -12.37 1.66 -12.97
C HIS A 107 -11.05 2.11 -12.34
N ILE A 108 -9.97 1.32 -12.48
CA ILE A 108 -8.64 1.70 -12.03
C ILE A 108 -8.17 2.90 -12.84
N ARG A 109 -7.71 3.93 -12.15
CA ARG A 109 -7.10 5.10 -12.75
C ARG A 109 -5.61 5.10 -12.49
N GLN A 110 -4.85 5.58 -13.45
CA GLN A 110 -3.41 5.75 -13.34
C GLN A 110 -3.06 7.23 -13.57
N GLU A 111 -2.22 7.78 -12.70
CA GLU A 111 -1.56 9.06 -12.87
C GLU A 111 -0.04 8.86 -12.77
N THR A 112 0.72 9.64 -13.55
CA THR A 112 2.17 9.70 -13.42
C THR A 112 2.54 10.97 -12.68
N LEU A 113 3.19 10.81 -11.53
CA LEU A 113 3.68 11.88 -10.68
C LEU A 113 5.22 11.94 -10.77
N PRO A 114 5.83 13.09 -10.40
CA PRO A 114 7.26 13.12 -10.10
C PRO A 114 7.65 12.04 -9.08
N PHE A 115 8.94 11.73 -9.00
CA PHE A 115 9.42 10.94 -7.87
C PHE A 115 9.10 11.70 -6.59
N LEU A 116 8.46 11.01 -5.63
CA LEU A 116 7.88 11.67 -4.46
C LEU A 116 8.83 11.71 -3.26
N PHE A 117 10.07 11.25 -3.44
CA PHE A 117 11.12 11.30 -2.42
C PHE A 117 12.15 12.36 -2.80
N GLU A 118 12.71 13.00 -1.77
CA GLU A 118 13.88 13.85 -1.89
C GLU A 118 15.12 12.95 -2.01
N ASP A 119 15.59 12.78 -3.24
CA ASP A 119 16.73 11.92 -3.59
C ASP A 119 17.57 12.60 -4.67
N GLU A 120 18.91 12.44 -4.63
CA GLU A 120 19.83 13.01 -5.62
C GLU A 120 19.52 12.51 -7.05
N GLU A 121 18.96 11.30 -7.16
CA GLU A 121 18.56 10.68 -8.41
C GLU A 121 17.05 10.84 -8.69
N ALA A 122 16.30 11.66 -7.95
CA ALA A 122 14.85 11.82 -8.11
C ALA A 122 14.43 12.15 -9.55
N ASP A 123 15.25 12.89 -10.28
CA ASP A 123 15.02 13.23 -11.69
C ASP A 123 15.11 12.04 -12.64
N LEU A 124 15.71 10.94 -12.21
CA LEU A 124 15.77 9.69 -12.97
C LEU A 124 14.52 8.83 -12.76
N TYR A 125 13.71 9.11 -11.74
CA TYR A 125 12.55 8.29 -11.37
C TYR A 125 11.20 9.01 -11.54
N CYS A 126 10.14 8.23 -11.66
CA CYS A 126 8.75 8.71 -11.59
C CYS A 126 7.89 7.77 -10.77
N THR A 127 6.74 8.26 -10.33
CA THR A 127 5.76 7.47 -9.58
C THR A 127 4.55 7.22 -10.47
N SER A 128 4.28 5.97 -10.81
CA SER A 128 2.98 5.56 -11.35
C SER A 128 2.04 5.29 -10.19
N GLN A 129 1.11 6.20 -9.93
CA GLN A 129 0.10 6.04 -8.89
C GLN A 129 -1.17 5.47 -9.50
N PHE A 130 -1.63 4.35 -8.95
CA PHE A 130 -2.90 3.76 -9.32
C PHE A 130 -3.90 3.98 -8.19
N SER A 131 -5.14 4.29 -8.55
CA SER A 131 -6.24 4.42 -7.58
C SER A 131 -7.48 3.67 -8.06
N LEU A 132 -8.15 2.99 -7.13
CA LEU A 132 -9.43 2.35 -7.34
C LEU A 132 -10.39 2.79 -6.24
N LYS A 133 -11.54 3.31 -6.65
CA LYS A 133 -12.68 3.53 -5.75
C LYS A 133 -13.53 2.26 -5.70
N CYS A 134 -13.69 1.67 -4.52
CA CYS A 134 -14.47 0.44 -4.33
C CYS A 134 -15.05 0.39 -2.91
N LEU A 135 -15.83 -0.65 -2.60
CA LEU A 135 -16.23 -0.92 -1.22
C LEU A 135 -15.10 -1.63 -0.48
N ALA A 136 -15.01 -1.44 0.84
CA ALA A 136 -14.06 -2.19 1.66
C ALA A 136 -14.27 -3.71 1.51
N GLU A 137 -15.52 -4.16 1.38
CA GLU A 137 -15.83 -5.57 1.12
C GLU A 137 -15.28 -6.10 -0.21
N ASP A 138 -14.97 -5.25 -1.18
CA ASP A 138 -14.42 -5.66 -2.48
C ASP A 138 -12.94 -6.03 -2.40
N ILE A 139 -12.28 -5.67 -1.30
CA ILE A 139 -10.85 -5.89 -1.06
C ILE A 139 -10.68 -7.21 -0.29
N LYS A 140 -9.76 -8.05 -0.75
CA LYS A 140 -9.21 -9.17 0.04
C LYS A 140 -8.13 -8.59 0.96
N TYR A 141 -8.55 -7.83 1.97
CA TYR A 141 -7.64 -7.04 2.80
C TYR A 141 -6.67 -7.92 3.59
N GLU A 142 -7.09 -9.06 4.15
CA GLU A 142 -6.20 -9.97 4.88
C GLU A 142 -4.95 -10.38 4.05
N PRO A 143 -5.08 -11.02 2.86
CA PRO A 143 -3.91 -11.38 2.07
C PRO A 143 -3.20 -10.18 1.43
N LEU A 144 -3.86 -9.03 1.29
CA LEU A 144 -3.23 -7.79 0.83
C LEU A 144 -2.30 -7.22 1.90
N ILE A 145 -2.74 -7.20 3.16
CA ILE A 145 -1.97 -6.78 4.33
C ILE A 145 -0.74 -7.68 4.47
N GLU A 146 -0.92 -9.01 4.43
CA GLU A 146 0.21 -9.95 4.46
C GLU A 146 1.20 -9.65 3.34
N ALA A 147 0.71 -9.52 2.10
CA ALA A 147 1.55 -9.24 0.95
C ALA A 147 2.36 -7.94 1.08
N ALA A 148 1.77 -6.89 1.66
CA ALA A 148 2.46 -5.64 1.93
C ALA A 148 3.57 -5.80 2.99
N ASN A 149 3.34 -6.61 4.03
CA ASN A 149 4.34 -6.90 5.07
C ASN A 149 5.47 -7.84 4.58
N HIS A 150 5.31 -8.51 3.44
CA HIS A 150 6.29 -9.44 2.87
C HIS A 150 7.18 -8.82 1.79
N GLU A 151 6.95 -7.57 1.40
CA GLU A 151 7.59 -7.01 0.20
C GLU A 151 9.13 -6.99 0.31
N ASP A 152 9.65 -6.76 1.52
CA ASP A 152 11.08 -6.77 1.84
C ASP A 152 11.62 -8.17 2.19
N PHE A 153 10.75 -9.19 2.24
CA PHE A 153 11.09 -10.55 2.70
C PHE A 153 10.86 -11.58 1.59
N PRO A 154 11.89 -11.88 0.77
CA PRO A 154 11.73 -12.65 -0.46
C PRO A 154 11.28 -14.11 -0.26
N ASP A 155 11.42 -14.65 0.95
CA ASP A 155 10.99 -16.01 1.30
C ASP A 155 9.51 -16.08 1.72
N LEU A 156 8.89 -14.95 2.04
CA LEU A 156 7.50 -14.89 2.47
C LEU A 156 6.52 -14.75 1.30
N ARG A 157 5.35 -15.35 1.45
CA ARG A 157 4.23 -15.29 0.51
C ARG A 157 2.94 -15.07 1.31
N PRO A 158 1.94 -14.35 0.77
CA PRO A 158 1.84 -13.74 -0.56
C PRO A 158 2.76 -12.51 -0.76
N ARG A 159 2.88 -11.98 -1.99
CA ARG A 159 3.60 -10.72 -2.32
C ARG A 159 2.75 -9.90 -3.29
N LEU A 160 3.02 -8.59 -3.41
CA LEU A 160 2.19 -7.69 -4.19
C LEU A 160 2.24 -7.96 -5.71
N GLY A 161 3.39 -8.35 -6.24
CA GLY A 161 3.52 -8.77 -7.65
C GLY A 161 4.93 -8.78 -8.17
#